data_AF-A0A4Y3R9M7-F1
#
_entry.id   AF-A0A4Y3R9M7-F1
#
_cell.length_a   1.000
_cell.length_b   1.000
_cell.length_c   1.000
_cell.angle_alpha   90.00
_cell.angle_beta   90.00
_cell.angle_gamma   90.00
#
_symmetry.space_group_name_H-M   'P 1'
#
loop_
_entity.id
_entity.type
_entity.pdbx_description
1 polymer ?
#
loop_
_entity_poly.entity_id
_entity_poly.type
_entity_poly.pdbx_seq_one_letter_code
_entity_poly.pdbx_strand_id
1 'polypeptide(L)'
;MGGREGVRLLLLEVRPDGLDGKAGFVNSLVGVVSNGRPFNNAFWDGAKMVYGQGGGDYRTFSADTDVVGHEMTHGVIEHTANLVYVGQSGAMNEAIADYFGNAIDVEANGLSMDDPDTALLGEDLCTTMAPRDCALRDLDDGVTTQDDFIGVTYRGDNGGVHLNSTIFSGALWEIRQNLDDDFADKIVYRALSAYMTPLDGFTDGREAVLAAARELGATKGQLATVSEAFDDHGVVEGWERNLGVDTKTLMTGVNIAGTGVGAGNGTYAVSRSNASGEEPYSVWIGRTDGKGTPELVSGNTGNYQVYADTDGETVVWAEYGSTSIAIKARAVSGGVVRTVAHAGISAASLAVDGDDIVFTDFDPRFGLEHVVHFDMKTGVRTAVDQGRADRATALPSVRDGKIAYAKVWSQPDGYHLGAEVFDIATGTTTLMPGDTTKTMGIGQTAITDDGVFWLRDADITDGGKASLERAGVDGSNPVTVLPEAIEAPVYGYSLTASDDAVTLTSLPPATSWDNATLPKLYQVAPDGKGGVKRVSCNRGDQVYAAADTGKRVVWLDGTTGSTDLVMRDRPAGTC
;
A
#
# COMPACT_ATOMS: atom_id res chain seq x y z
N MET A 1 43.76 -22.94 22.67
CA MET A 1 43.82 -22.23 21.37
C MET A 1 43.67 -23.26 20.28
N GLY A 2 42.44 -23.76 20.07
CA GLY A 2 42.07 -24.52 18.89
C GLY A 2 41.24 -23.57 18.03
N GLY A 3 41.77 -23.17 16.88
CA GLY A 3 41.04 -22.31 15.95
C GLY A 3 39.84 -23.06 15.41
N ARG A 4 38.65 -22.45 15.48
CA ARG A 4 37.53 -22.80 14.61
C ARG A 4 38.04 -22.60 13.18
N GLU A 5 38.13 -23.67 12.41
CA GLU A 5 38.53 -23.62 11.01
C GLU A 5 37.50 -22.79 10.23
N GLY A 6 38.00 -21.73 9.59
CA GLY A 6 37.43 -20.93 8.49
C GLY A 6 35.92 -20.91 8.29
N VAL A 7 35.32 -19.73 8.54
CA VAL A 7 33.98 -19.24 8.10
C VAL A 7 33.26 -20.22 7.17
N ARG A 8 32.61 -21.21 7.78
CA ARG A 8 31.60 -22.03 7.13
C ARG A 8 30.31 -21.30 7.43
N LEU A 9 29.73 -20.66 6.40
CA LEU A 9 28.50 -19.88 6.55
C LEU A 9 27.48 -20.74 7.30
N LEU A 10 26.89 -20.24 8.39
CA LEU A 10 25.92 -20.95 9.24
C LEU A 10 24.83 -21.65 8.40
N LEU A 11 24.35 -20.98 7.35
CA LEU A 11 23.44 -21.54 6.34
C LEU A 11 23.96 -22.80 5.65
N LEU A 12 25.25 -22.91 5.36
CA LEU A 12 25.91 -24.09 4.79
C LEU A 12 26.21 -25.19 5.83
N GLU A 13 26.14 -24.87 7.12
CA GLU A 13 26.20 -25.89 8.17
C GLU A 13 24.86 -26.59 8.36
N VAL A 14 23.77 -25.83 8.30
CA VAL A 14 22.40 -26.36 8.36
C VAL A 14 21.88 -26.85 6.99
N ARG A 15 22.44 -26.35 5.88
CA ARG A 15 22.13 -26.74 4.48
C ARG A 15 23.41 -26.85 3.63
N PRO A 16 24.16 -27.96 3.70
CA PRO A 16 25.47 -28.11 3.04
C PRO A 16 25.42 -28.13 1.50
N ASP A 17 24.23 -28.30 0.91
CA ASP A 17 24.02 -28.39 -0.53
C ASP A 17 23.57 -27.05 -1.14
N GLY A 18 24.13 -25.91 -0.70
CA GLY A 18 23.81 -24.59 -1.26
C GLY A 18 22.40 -24.08 -0.94
N LEU A 19 22.02 -22.92 -1.50
CA LEU A 19 20.77 -22.23 -1.14
C LEU A 19 19.50 -23.02 -1.49
N ASP A 20 19.56 -23.91 -2.48
CA ASP A 20 18.44 -24.73 -2.95
C ASP A 20 18.45 -26.19 -2.45
N GLY A 21 19.47 -26.56 -1.67
CA GLY A 21 19.69 -27.92 -1.21
C GLY A 21 20.11 -28.90 -2.33
N LYS A 22 20.62 -28.41 -3.46
CA LYS A 22 21.03 -29.24 -4.62
C LYS A 22 22.46 -28.97 -5.11
N ALA A 23 23.29 -28.36 -4.26
CA ALA A 23 24.65 -27.91 -4.51
C ALA A 23 24.76 -26.97 -5.71
N GLY A 24 23.78 -26.08 -5.87
CA GLY A 24 23.75 -25.06 -6.93
C GLY A 24 24.83 -23.98 -6.78
N PHE A 25 25.09 -23.25 -7.87
CA PHE A 25 25.96 -22.07 -7.81
C PHE A 25 25.29 -20.94 -7.03
N VAL A 26 26.05 -20.29 -6.16
CA VAL A 26 25.67 -19.05 -5.50
C VAL A 26 26.22 -17.89 -6.33
N ASN A 27 25.34 -17.12 -6.97
CA ASN A 27 25.72 -16.04 -7.88
C ASN A 27 25.43 -14.68 -7.25
N SER A 28 26.34 -13.73 -7.46
CA SER A 28 26.18 -12.35 -7.00
C SER A 28 26.54 -11.36 -8.10
N LEU A 29 25.81 -10.24 -8.17
CA LEU A 29 26.14 -9.08 -8.99
C LEU A 29 26.35 -7.87 -8.06
N VAL A 30 27.53 -7.26 -8.12
CA VAL A 30 27.94 -6.19 -7.20
C VAL A 30 28.18 -4.90 -7.97
N GLY A 31 27.85 -3.75 -7.37
CA GLY A 31 28.08 -2.43 -7.95
C GLY A 31 27.00 -2.03 -8.96
N VAL A 32 25.76 -2.49 -8.75
CA VAL A 32 24.64 -2.16 -9.62
C VAL A 32 24.21 -0.70 -9.44
N VAL A 33 23.82 -0.06 -10.53
CA VAL A 33 23.31 1.32 -10.57
C VAL A 33 21.90 1.34 -11.16
N SER A 34 21.08 2.31 -10.74
CA SER A 34 19.73 2.51 -11.26
C SER A 34 19.70 3.73 -12.18
N ASN A 35 19.51 3.53 -13.48
CA ASN A 35 19.54 4.61 -14.49
C ASN A 35 20.80 5.51 -14.42
N GLY A 36 21.96 4.90 -14.13
CA GLY A 36 23.24 5.60 -13.98
C GLY A 36 23.39 6.40 -12.68
N ARG A 37 22.46 6.24 -11.73
CA ARG A 37 22.50 6.84 -10.39
C ARG A 37 22.83 5.79 -9.33
N PRO A 38 23.34 6.21 -8.16
CA PRO A 38 23.48 5.33 -7.01
C PRO A 38 22.22 4.50 -6.76
N PHE A 39 22.42 3.23 -6.49
CA PHE A 39 21.37 2.31 -6.06
C PHE A 39 21.69 1.91 -4.63
N ASN A 40 20.92 2.46 -3.68
CA ASN A 40 21.08 2.21 -2.25
C ASN A 40 20.13 1.10 -1.83
N ASN A 41 20.38 -0.11 -2.35
CA ASN A 41 19.60 -1.29 -2.01
C ASN A 41 20.39 -2.57 -2.34
N ALA A 42 19.97 -3.69 -1.75
CA ALA A 42 20.31 -5.05 -2.17
C ALA A 42 19.02 -5.86 -2.34
N PHE A 43 19.09 -6.99 -3.06
CA PHE A 43 17.99 -7.95 -3.15
C PHE A 43 18.43 -9.31 -3.70
N TRP A 44 17.72 -10.37 -3.31
CA TRP A 44 17.64 -11.66 -4.01
C TRP A 44 16.58 -11.60 -5.11
N ASP A 45 16.93 -12.04 -6.33
CA ASP A 45 16.03 -11.95 -7.49
C ASP A 45 15.38 -13.28 -7.91
N GLY A 46 15.52 -14.33 -7.10
CA GLY A 46 15.11 -15.70 -7.44
C GLY A 46 16.24 -16.56 -8.04
N ALA A 47 17.37 -15.96 -8.42
CA ALA A 47 18.51 -16.69 -8.99
C ALA A 47 19.89 -16.20 -8.51
N LYS A 48 20.00 -14.94 -8.12
CA LYS A 48 21.25 -14.31 -7.68
C LYS A 48 20.96 -13.18 -6.68
N MET A 49 21.96 -12.88 -5.87
CA MET A 49 21.98 -11.66 -5.07
C MET A 49 22.47 -10.48 -5.90
N VAL A 50 21.85 -9.33 -5.70
CA VAL A 50 22.17 -8.09 -6.41
C VAL A 50 22.46 -7.01 -5.39
N TYR A 51 23.66 -6.44 -5.45
CA TYR A 51 24.11 -5.39 -4.53
C TYR A 51 24.31 -4.09 -5.28
N GLY A 52 23.59 -3.06 -4.84
CA GLY A 52 23.77 -1.71 -5.33
C GLY A 52 25.15 -1.16 -5.00
N GLN A 53 25.63 -0.27 -5.87
CA GLN A 53 26.90 0.43 -5.68
C GLN A 53 26.91 1.28 -4.40
N GLY A 54 25.74 1.67 -3.88
CA GLY A 54 25.62 2.71 -2.88
C GLY A 54 25.98 4.08 -3.43
N GLY A 55 25.70 5.11 -2.64
CA GLY A 55 26.08 6.49 -2.91
C GLY A 55 25.46 7.46 -1.92
N GLY A 56 25.96 8.70 -1.94
CA GLY A 56 25.84 9.58 -0.79
C GLY A 56 26.82 9.13 0.29
N ASP A 57 26.30 8.76 1.46
CA ASP A 57 27.10 8.21 2.57
C ASP A 57 27.21 6.68 2.55
N TYR A 58 26.45 5.99 1.69
CA TYR A 58 26.47 4.52 1.63
C TYR A 58 27.63 3.97 0.77
N ARG A 59 28.28 2.93 1.28
CA ARG A 59 29.17 2.00 0.57
C ARG A 59 28.35 1.11 -0.36
N THR A 60 29.06 0.29 -1.15
CA THR A 60 28.41 -0.83 -1.85
C THR A 60 27.68 -1.72 -0.84
N PHE A 61 26.46 -2.15 -1.16
CA PHE A 61 25.64 -2.91 -0.21
C PHE A 61 26.19 -4.31 0.07
N SER A 62 27.16 -4.77 -0.72
CA SER A 62 27.94 -5.99 -0.45
C SER A 62 29.08 -5.77 0.55
N ALA A 63 29.24 -4.56 1.09
CA ALA A 63 30.31 -4.25 2.05
C ALA A 63 29.99 -4.76 3.46
N ASP A 64 28.71 -4.96 3.74
CA ASP A 64 28.22 -5.43 5.02
C ASP A 64 27.91 -6.94 4.96
N THR A 65 28.38 -7.68 5.97
CA THR A 65 28.31 -9.15 5.95
C THR A 65 26.91 -9.63 6.30
N ASP A 66 26.21 -8.91 7.18
CA ASP A 66 24.83 -9.22 7.53
C ASP A 66 23.86 -9.02 6.36
N VAL A 67 24.05 -7.99 5.53
CA VAL A 67 23.29 -7.72 4.31
C VAL A 67 23.54 -8.85 3.32
N VAL A 68 24.79 -9.30 3.18
CA VAL A 68 25.10 -10.47 2.34
C VAL A 68 24.40 -11.73 2.88
N GLY A 69 24.44 -11.96 4.19
CA GLY A 69 23.77 -13.09 4.84
C GLY A 69 22.25 -13.05 4.71
N HIS A 70 21.66 -11.86 4.82
CA HIS A 70 20.24 -11.57 4.65
C HIS A 70 19.79 -11.95 3.24
N GLU A 71 20.47 -11.45 2.20
CA GLU A 71 20.12 -11.76 0.81
C GLU A 71 20.30 -13.24 0.45
N MET A 72 21.31 -13.89 1.04
CA MET A 72 21.47 -15.35 0.91
C MET A 72 20.31 -16.11 1.55
N THR A 73 19.80 -15.62 2.67
CA THR A 73 18.71 -16.26 3.42
C THR A 73 17.39 -16.22 2.66
N HIS A 74 17.09 -15.17 1.89
CA HIS A 74 15.92 -15.17 1.01
C HIS A 74 15.90 -16.36 0.03
N GLY A 75 17.05 -16.72 -0.55
CA GLY A 75 17.16 -17.92 -1.39
C GLY A 75 16.87 -19.22 -0.64
N VAL A 76 17.21 -19.29 0.66
CA VAL A 76 16.87 -20.44 1.52
C VAL A 76 15.38 -20.46 1.83
N ILE A 77 14.77 -19.30 2.12
CA ILE A 77 13.34 -19.15 2.37
C ILE A 77 12.53 -19.61 1.15
N GLU A 78 12.88 -19.15 -0.06
CA GLU A 78 12.24 -19.56 -1.33
C GLU A 78 12.26 -21.08 -1.52
N HIS A 79 13.35 -21.74 -1.13
CA HIS A 79 13.54 -23.18 -1.25
C HIS A 79 13.19 -23.96 0.04
N THR A 80 12.40 -23.38 0.94
CA THR A 80 11.84 -24.01 2.14
C THR A 80 10.35 -23.72 2.28
N ALA A 81 9.97 -22.83 3.21
CA ALA A 81 8.60 -22.42 3.47
C ALA A 81 8.01 -21.60 2.33
N ASN A 82 8.86 -20.94 1.54
CA ASN A 82 8.47 -19.99 0.49
C ASN A 82 7.46 -18.97 1.03
N LEU A 83 7.79 -18.37 2.18
CA LEU A 83 6.98 -17.33 2.82
C LEU A 83 6.71 -16.23 1.80
N VAL A 84 5.44 -16.05 1.48
CA VAL A 84 5.01 -15.08 0.49
C VAL A 84 5.34 -13.68 1.00
N TYR A 85 5.90 -12.85 0.12
CA TYR A 85 6.44 -11.53 0.45
C TYR A 85 5.35 -10.45 0.57
N VAL A 86 4.42 -10.68 1.51
CA VAL A 86 3.27 -9.79 1.79
C VAL A 86 2.84 -9.88 3.25
N GLY A 87 2.51 -8.73 3.85
CA GLY A 87 1.94 -8.64 5.20
C GLY A 87 2.79 -9.37 6.23
N GLN A 88 2.15 -10.10 7.16
CA GLN A 88 2.85 -10.84 8.22
C GLN A 88 3.79 -11.94 7.67
N SER A 89 3.40 -12.66 6.62
CA SER A 89 4.26 -13.67 5.99
C SER A 89 5.52 -13.04 5.39
N GLY A 90 5.38 -11.89 4.74
CA GLY A 90 6.53 -11.15 4.21
C GLY A 90 7.39 -10.55 5.32
N ALA A 91 6.78 -10.07 6.40
CA ALA A 91 7.51 -9.62 7.59
C ALA A 91 8.27 -10.77 8.26
N MET A 92 7.74 -11.99 8.27
CA MET A 92 8.49 -13.18 8.70
C MET A 92 9.60 -13.56 7.72
N ASN A 93 9.40 -13.36 6.41
CA ASN A 93 10.43 -13.58 5.40
C ASN A 93 11.64 -12.66 5.68
N GLU A 94 11.38 -11.35 5.83
CA GLU A 94 12.39 -10.36 6.26
C GLU A 94 13.00 -10.72 7.62
N ALA A 95 12.19 -11.05 8.62
CA ALA A 95 12.66 -11.33 9.97
C ALA A 95 13.63 -12.52 10.03
N ILE A 96 13.38 -13.57 9.26
CA ILE A 96 14.27 -14.73 9.20
C ILE A 96 15.55 -14.39 8.44
N ALA A 97 15.46 -13.55 7.41
CA ALA A 97 16.63 -13.05 6.69
C ALA A 97 17.50 -12.15 7.58
N ASP A 98 16.89 -11.24 8.34
CA ASP A 98 17.54 -10.43 9.38
C ASP A 98 18.24 -11.32 10.42
N TYR A 99 17.52 -12.28 11.00
CA TYR A 99 18.06 -13.21 12.02
C TYR A 99 19.32 -13.93 11.54
N PHE A 100 19.26 -14.57 10.35
CA PHE A 100 20.41 -15.31 9.83
C PHE A 100 21.51 -14.41 9.29
N GLY A 101 21.18 -13.21 8.77
CA GLY A 101 22.15 -12.17 8.41
C GLY A 101 23.04 -11.81 9.60
N ASN A 102 22.43 -11.38 10.70
CA ASN A 102 23.11 -11.04 11.94
C ASN A 102 23.85 -12.24 12.56
N ALA A 103 23.24 -13.43 12.56
CA ALA A 103 23.90 -14.63 13.09
C ALA A 103 25.17 -15.00 12.29
N ILE A 104 25.16 -14.81 10.97
CA ILE A 104 26.32 -14.99 10.11
C ILE A 104 27.39 -13.94 10.41
N ASP A 105 27.00 -12.68 10.57
CA ASP A 105 27.93 -11.60 10.89
C ASP A 105 28.65 -11.86 12.23
N VAL A 106 27.89 -12.17 13.27
CA VAL A 106 28.42 -12.51 14.60
C VAL A 106 29.46 -13.63 14.53
N GLU A 107 29.18 -14.73 13.83
CA GLU A 107 30.13 -15.84 13.72
C GLU A 107 31.32 -15.50 12.82
N ALA A 108 31.11 -14.81 11.71
CA ALA A 108 32.16 -14.44 10.76
C ALA A 108 33.18 -13.48 11.37
N ASN A 109 32.70 -12.54 12.19
CA ASN A 109 33.52 -11.54 12.87
C ASN A 109 33.94 -11.95 14.29
N GLY A 110 33.40 -13.06 14.82
CA GLY A 110 33.71 -13.55 16.16
C GLY A 110 33.23 -12.60 17.26
N LEU A 111 32.06 -11.99 17.06
CA LEU A 111 31.45 -11.06 17.99
C LEU A 111 30.84 -11.79 19.19
N SER A 112 30.72 -11.09 20.31
CA SER A 112 30.08 -11.62 21.52
C SER A 112 28.60 -11.31 21.47
N MET A 113 27.72 -12.27 21.78
CA MET A 113 26.27 -12.01 21.87
C MET A 113 25.88 -10.98 22.94
N ASP A 114 26.75 -10.73 23.92
CA ASP A 114 26.56 -9.67 24.93
C ASP A 114 26.86 -8.25 24.38
N ASP A 115 27.35 -8.13 23.15
CA ASP A 115 27.63 -6.84 22.52
C ASP A 115 26.33 -6.26 21.94
N PRO A 116 25.91 -5.07 22.40
CA PRO A 116 24.64 -4.46 21.97
C PRO A 116 24.60 -4.09 20.49
N ASP A 117 25.73 -4.04 19.80
CA ASP A 117 25.78 -3.72 18.37
C ASP A 117 25.58 -4.97 17.48
N THR A 118 25.55 -6.20 18.05
CA THR A 118 25.34 -7.44 17.28
C THR A 118 23.93 -7.63 16.73
N ALA A 119 22.97 -6.86 17.25
CA ALA A 119 21.59 -6.83 16.80
C ALA A 119 21.35 -5.80 15.67
N LEU A 120 22.34 -4.98 15.34
CA LEU A 120 22.23 -3.99 14.27
C LEU A 120 22.30 -4.67 12.91
N LEU A 121 21.50 -4.20 11.96
CA LEU A 121 21.52 -4.65 10.58
C LEU A 121 22.00 -3.53 9.65
N GLY A 122 23.02 -3.76 8.84
CA GLY A 122 23.51 -2.83 7.81
C GLY A 122 24.33 -1.66 8.38
N GLU A 123 24.86 -1.81 9.59
CA GLU A 123 25.58 -0.78 10.33
C GLU A 123 26.93 -0.39 9.72
N ASP A 124 27.54 -1.27 8.93
CA ASP A 124 28.83 -1.06 8.27
C ASP A 124 28.67 -0.41 6.88
N LEU A 125 27.44 -0.19 6.42
CA LEU A 125 27.16 0.39 5.11
C LEU A 125 27.57 1.86 5.01
N CYS A 126 27.66 2.63 6.09
CA CYS A 126 27.94 4.05 6.01
C CYS A 126 29.44 4.34 5.99
N THR A 127 29.80 5.44 5.33
CA THR A 127 31.19 5.90 5.27
C THR A 127 31.53 6.90 6.36
N THR A 128 30.55 7.61 6.89
CA THR A 128 30.77 8.70 7.86
C THR A 128 29.98 8.57 9.16
N MET A 129 28.86 7.84 9.18
CA MET A 129 28.06 7.59 10.39
C MET A 129 28.69 6.53 11.29
N ALA A 130 28.39 6.61 12.59
CA ALA A 130 28.68 5.52 13.53
C ALA A 130 27.74 4.34 13.24
N PRO A 131 28.12 3.08 13.54
CA PRO A 131 27.33 1.89 13.22
C PRO A 131 25.85 2.01 13.62
N ARG A 132 25.56 2.32 14.88
CA ARG A 132 24.19 2.48 15.38
C ARG A 132 23.38 3.60 14.71
N ASP A 133 24.04 4.66 14.26
CA ASP A 133 23.38 5.75 13.51
C ASP A 133 23.17 5.39 12.03
N CYS A 134 23.95 4.42 11.53
CA CYS A 134 23.87 3.92 10.15
C CYS A 134 22.86 2.79 9.98
N ALA A 135 22.71 1.95 11.01
CA ALA A 135 21.94 0.72 10.97
C ALA A 135 20.54 0.94 10.40
N LEU A 136 20.14 0.05 9.50
CA LEU A 136 18.83 0.07 8.86
C LEU A 136 17.74 -0.44 9.81
N ARG A 137 18.09 -1.42 10.65
CA ARG A 137 17.22 -2.03 11.68
C ARG A 137 18.05 -2.42 12.90
N ASP A 138 17.38 -2.58 14.04
CA ASP A 138 17.94 -3.11 15.28
C ASP A 138 16.99 -4.23 15.76
N LEU A 139 17.49 -5.47 15.85
CA LEU A 139 16.71 -6.63 16.27
C LEU A 139 16.41 -6.59 17.77
N ASP A 140 17.08 -5.74 18.56
CA ASP A 140 16.87 -5.56 20.00
C ASP A 140 16.20 -4.21 20.31
N ASP A 141 15.36 -3.72 19.38
CA ASP A 141 14.63 -2.45 19.48
C ASP A 141 13.43 -2.48 20.45
N GLY A 142 13.04 -3.67 20.90
CA GLY A 142 11.94 -3.90 21.85
C GLY A 142 10.55 -3.66 21.27
N VAL A 143 10.39 -3.64 19.95
CA VAL A 143 9.07 -3.39 19.34
C VAL A 143 8.10 -4.56 19.54
N THR A 144 6.82 -4.21 19.70
CA THR A 144 5.75 -5.19 19.96
C THR A 144 4.59 -5.05 18.99
N THR A 145 3.79 -6.11 18.87
CA THR A 145 2.57 -6.05 18.06
C THR A 145 1.55 -5.00 18.57
N GLN A 146 1.50 -4.78 19.89
CA GLN A 146 0.49 -3.93 20.50
C GLN A 146 0.81 -2.44 20.36
N ASP A 147 2.06 -2.06 20.56
CA ASP A 147 2.44 -0.64 20.59
C ASP A 147 2.99 -0.16 19.24
N ASP A 148 3.70 -1.02 18.51
CA ASP A 148 4.56 -0.58 17.40
C ASP A 148 4.10 -1.06 16.02
N PHE A 149 3.30 -2.12 15.92
CA PHE A 149 2.88 -2.65 14.62
C PHE A 149 2.21 -1.59 13.74
N ILE A 150 2.81 -1.35 12.57
CA ILE A 150 2.42 -0.35 11.60
C ILE A 150 1.43 -0.97 10.61
N GLY A 151 0.15 -0.58 10.74
CA GLY A 151 -0.93 -1.15 9.95
C GLY A 151 -1.04 -0.53 8.56
N VAL A 152 -0.23 -0.99 7.60
CA VAL A 152 -0.28 -0.52 6.20
C VAL A 152 -1.07 -1.45 5.30
N THR A 153 -1.71 -0.87 4.27
CA THR A 153 -2.29 -1.66 3.19
C THR A 153 -1.20 -2.23 2.27
N TYR A 154 -1.56 -3.14 1.36
CA TYR A 154 -0.66 -3.81 0.42
C TYR A 154 0.26 -2.84 -0.36
N ARG A 155 -0.18 -1.59 -0.55
CA ARG A 155 0.59 -0.55 -1.25
C ARG A 155 1.82 -0.04 -0.47
N GLY A 156 1.79 -0.14 0.86
CA GLY A 156 2.86 0.33 1.73
C GLY A 156 3.76 -0.83 2.06
N ASP A 157 4.96 -0.86 1.47
CA ASP A 157 5.98 -1.86 1.77
C ASP A 157 5.45 -3.32 1.73
N ASN A 158 4.68 -3.64 0.68
CA ASN A 158 4.02 -4.96 0.53
C ASN A 158 3.14 -5.37 1.74
N GLY A 159 2.55 -4.42 2.46
CA GLY A 159 1.84 -4.68 3.72
C GLY A 159 2.75 -4.63 4.94
N GLY A 160 3.87 -3.89 4.86
CA GLY A 160 4.76 -3.59 5.97
C GLY A 160 5.73 -4.71 6.29
N VAL A 161 6.34 -5.32 5.26
CA VAL A 161 7.25 -6.46 5.43
C VAL A 161 8.52 -6.05 6.18
N HIS A 162 9.15 -4.93 5.82
CA HIS A 162 10.30 -4.39 6.55
C HIS A 162 9.86 -3.60 7.78
N LEU A 163 8.70 -2.93 7.70
CA LEU A 163 8.19 -2.09 8.80
C LEU A 163 7.85 -2.87 10.07
N ASN A 164 7.51 -4.15 9.92
CA ASN A 164 7.07 -5.00 11.03
C ASN A 164 7.98 -6.23 11.25
N SER A 165 9.11 -6.35 10.53
CA SER A 165 9.99 -7.52 10.65
C SER A 165 10.63 -7.64 12.03
N THR A 166 11.03 -6.52 12.65
CA THR A 166 11.72 -6.50 13.96
C THR A 166 10.87 -7.04 15.11
N ILE A 167 9.54 -7.06 14.98
CA ILE A 167 8.66 -7.74 15.94
C ILE A 167 8.97 -9.24 16.00
N PHE A 168 9.14 -9.87 14.83
CA PHE A 168 9.39 -11.32 14.77
C PHE A 168 10.89 -11.62 14.88
N SER A 169 11.76 -10.86 14.23
CA SER A 169 13.21 -11.09 14.33
C SER A 169 13.76 -10.77 15.71
N GLY A 170 13.18 -9.80 16.42
CA GLY A 170 13.54 -9.54 17.82
C GLY A 170 13.23 -10.71 18.73
N ALA A 171 12.04 -11.33 18.60
CA ALA A 171 11.73 -12.55 19.34
C ALA A 171 12.70 -13.70 19.01
N LEU A 172 13.10 -13.85 17.75
CA LEU A 172 14.10 -14.85 17.36
C LEU A 172 15.49 -14.52 17.95
N TRP A 173 15.88 -13.25 17.93
CA TRP A 173 17.15 -12.77 18.44
C TRP A 173 17.25 -12.95 19.96
N GLU A 174 16.18 -12.63 20.69
CA GLU A 174 16.06 -12.86 22.14
C GLU A 174 16.20 -14.36 22.47
N ILE A 175 15.59 -15.25 21.66
CA ILE A 175 15.79 -16.70 21.80
C ILE A 175 17.27 -17.06 21.67
N ARG A 176 17.98 -16.47 20.69
CA ARG A 176 19.40 -16.73 20.45
C ARG A 176 20.29 -16.19 21.57
N GLN A 177 19.96 -15.04 22.16
CA GLN A 177 20.67 -14.48 23.31
C GLN A 177 20.50 -15.33 24.58
N ASN A 178 19.32 -15.94 24.77
CA ASN A 178 18.98 -16.66 26.00
C ASN A 178 19.19 -18.19 25.92
N LEU A 179 19.49 -18.72 24.74
CA LEU A 179 19.85 -20.12 24.53
C LEU A 179 21.30 -20.26 24.03
N ASP A 180 21.76 -21.50 23.89
CA ASP A 180 22.95 -21.81 23.11
C ASP A 180 22.69 -21.41 21.65
N ASP A 181 23.58 -20.62 21.06
CA ASP A 181 23.47 -20.03 19.72
C ASP A 181 23.27 -21.10 18.65
N ASP A 182 24.12 -22.13 18.68
CA ASP A 182 24.06 -23.32 17.83
C ASP A 182 22.73 -24.07 17.94
N PHE A 183 22.06 -24.01 19.09
CA PHE A 183 20.77 -24.65 19.31
C PHE A 183 19.62 -23.77 18.83
N ALA A 184 19.67 -22.46 19.09
CA ALA A 184 18.70 -21.49 18.58
C ALA A 184 18.66 -21.49 17.05
N ASP A 185 19.82 -21.43 16.39
CA ASP A 185 19.94 -21.43 14.94
C ASP A 185 19.33 -22.70 14.30
N LYS A 186 19.49 -23.86 14.95
CA LYS A 186 18.85 -25.12 14.54
C LYS A 186 17.33 -25.08 14.69
N ILE A 187 16.82 -24.46 15.76
CA ILE A 187 15.37 -24.30 15.96
C ILE A 187 14.78 -23.44 14.85
N VAL A 188 15.35 -22.26 14.60
CA VAL A 188 14.84 -21.31 13.60
C VAL A 188 14.88 -21.94 12.20
N TYR A 189 16.01 -22.55 11.82
CA TYR A 189 16.10 -23.24 10.53
C TYR A 189 15.13 -24.42 10.41
N ARG A 190 14.93 -25.17 11.49
CA ARG A 190 13.98 -26.30 11.49
C ARG A 190 12.54 -25.82 11.39
N ALA A 191 12.18 -24.71 12.05
CA ALA A 191 10.87 -24.08 11.92
C ALA A 191 10.61 -23.67 10.47
N LEU A 192 11.55 -22.94 9.86
CA LEU A 192 11.48 -22.52 8.46
C LEU A 192 11.37 -23.71 7.49
N SER A 193 12.21 -24.73 7.66
CA SER A 193 12.34 -25.82 6.68
C SER A 193 11.29 -26.93 6.78
N ALA A 194 10.54 -27.01 7.88
CA ALA A 194 9.66 -28.14 8.15
C ALA A 194 8.27 -27.82 8.71
N TYR A 195 8.09 -26.63 9.29
CA TYR A 195 6.84 -26.28 9.99
C TYR A 195 6.14 -25.07 9.38
N MET A 196 6.90 -24.08 8.91
CA MET A 196 6.33 -22.89 8.28
C MET A 196 5.77 -23.19 6.88
N THR A 197 4.69 -22.49 6.52
CA THR A 197 4.04 -22.56 5.21
C THR A 197 3.94 -21.17 4.55
N PRO A 198 3.72 -21.07 3.22
CA PRO A 198 3.83 -19.81 2.50
C PRO A 198 2.98 -18.64 3.00
N LEU A 199 1.90 -18.88 3.75
CA LEU A 199 0.94 -17.85 4.18
C LEU A 199 0.86 -17.70 5.70
N ASP A 200 1.81 -18.29 6.43
CA ASP A 200 1.83 -18.23 7.88
C ASP A 200 1.96 -16.78 8.37
N GLY A 201 1.18 -16.42 9.39
CA GLY A 201 1.32 -15.16 10.12
C GLY A 201 2.19 -15.32 11.37
N PHE A 202 2.38 -14.25 12.13
CA PHE A 202 3.26 -14.24 13.30
C PHE A 202 2.91 -15.31 14.34
N THR A 203 1.63 -15.54 14.60
CA THR A 203 1.19 -16.58 15.54
C THR A 203 1.45 -17.99 15.01
N ASP A 204 1.32 -18.22 13.71
CA ASP A 204 1.66 -19.50 13.08
C ASP A 204 3.18 -19.72 13.13
N GLY A 205 3.96 -18.67 12.88
CA GLY A 205 5.42 -18.67 13.00
C GLY A 205 5.91 -19.01 14.41
N ARG A 206 5.30 -18.41 15.45
CA ARG A 206 5.55 -18.77 16.86
C ARG A 206 5.34 -20.26 17.10
N GLU A 207 4.21 -20.80 16.67
CA GLU A 207 3.89 -22.22 16.85
C GLU A 207 4.85 -23.13 16.07
N ALA A 208 5.30 -22.70 14.88
CA ALA A 208 6.31 -23.40 14.10
C ALA A 208 7.66 -23.48 14.83
N VAL A 209 8.10 -22.37 15.44
CA VAL A 209 9.33 -22.30 16.25
C VAL A 209 9.22 -23.18 17.51
N LEU A 210 8.10 -23.14 18.21
CA LEU A 210 7.83 -24.02 19.36
C LEU A 210 7.79 -25.50 18.97
N ALA A 211 7.19 -25.83 17.82
CA ALA A 211 7.14 -27.20 17.31
C ALA A 211 8.55 -27.73 16.97
N ALA A 212 9.36 -26.91 16.29
CA ALA A 212 10.75 -27.22 15.99
C ALA A 212 11.59 -27.42 17.26
N ALA A 213 11.44 -26.55 18.27
CA ALA A 213 12.12 -26.68 19.55
C ALA A 213 11.77 -28.00 20.27
N ARG A 214 10.48 -28.39 20.25
CA ARG A 214 10.03 -29.68 20.81
C ARG A 214 10.64 -30.86 20.07
N GLU A 215 10.68 -30.82 18.73
CA GLU A 215 11.27 -31.88 17.92
C GLU A 215 12.77 -32.06 18.22
N LEU A 216 13.51 -30.96 18.37
CA LEU A 216 14.95 -30.95 18.64
C LEU A 216 15.28 -31.28 20.11
N GLY A 217 14.29 -31.53 20.95
CA GLY A 217 14.48 -31.99 22.33
C GLY A 217 14.67 -30.88 23.35
N ALA A 218 14.18 -29.66 23.08
CA ALA A 218 14.20 -28.57 24.05
C ALA A 218 13.56 -29.00 25.38
N THR A 219 14.23 -28.68 26.49
CA THR A 219 13.71 -28.91 27.83
C THR A 219 12.49 -28.04 28.09
N LYS A 220 11.74 -28.34 29.17
CA LYS A 220 10.63 -27.49 29.60
C LYS A 220 11.05 -26.03 29.85
N GLY A 221 12.26 -25.80 30.36
CA GLY A 221 12.80 -24.46 30.59
C GLY A 221 13.07 -23.73 29.27
N GLN A 222 13.73 -24.38 28.32
CA GLN A 222 14.02 -23.79 27.01
C GLN A 222 12.75 -23.51 26.20
N LEU A 223 11.73 -24.37 26.29
CA LEU A 223 10.42 -24.10 25.68
C LEU A 223 9.71 -22.91 26.32
N ALA A 224 9.92 -22.66 27.63
CA ALA A 224 9.41 -21.46 28.28
C ALA A 224 10.13 -20.22 27.76
N THR A 225 11.46 -20.25 27.66
CA THR A 225 12.26 -19.16 27.05
C THR A 225 11.79 -18.82 25.64
N VAL A 226 11.57 -19.83 24.78
CA VAL A 226 11.04 -19.61 23.42
C VAL A 226 9.64 -18.98 23.45
N SER A 227 8.77 -19.43 24.36
CA SER A 227 7.43 -18.85 24.49
C SER A 227 7.46 -17.41 25.01
N GLU A 228 8.30 -17.14 26.01
CA GLU A 228 8.44 -15.85 26.68
C GLU A 228 8.94 -14.79 25.69
N ALA A 229 9.94 -15.10 24.85
CA ALA A 229 10.40 -14.16 23.82
C ALA A 229 9.26 -13.71 22.87
N PHE A 230 8.41 -14.63 22.40
CA PHE A 230 7.25 -14.22 21.60
C PHE A 230 6.18 -13.48 22.41
N ASP A 231 6.01 -13.79 23.69
CA ASP A 231 5.10 -13.06 24.58
C ASP A 231 5.57 -11.61 24.79
N ASP A 232 6.88 -11.40 24.96
CA ASP A 232 7.51 -10.10 25.19
C ASP A 232 7.40 -9.19 23.95
N HIS A 233 7.46 -9.76 22.74
CA HIS A 233 7.17 -9.05 21.49
C HIS A 233 5.66 -8.98 21.12
N GLY A 234 4.78 -9.47 22.01
CA GLY A 234 3.33 -9.42 21.82
C GLY A 234 2.80 -10.34 20.71
N VAL A 235 3.58 -11.30 20.24
CA VAL A 235 3.16 -12.30 19.25
C VAL A 235 2.34 -13.39 19.95
N VAL A 236 1.10 -13.04 20.30
CA VAL A 236 0.15 -13.90 21.04
C VAL A 236 -1.10 -14.17 20.24
N GLU A 237 -1.81 -15.26 20.52
CA GLU A 237 -3.06 -15.61 19.81
C GLU A 237 -4.07 -14.44 19.87
N GLY A 238 -4.47 -13.95 18.69
CA GLY A 238 -5.50 -12.92 18.55
C GLY A 238 -5.03 -11.49 18.83
N TRP A 239 -3.72 -11.22 18.84
CA TRP A 239 -3.16 -9.88 19.05
C TRP A 239 -3.75 -8.83 18.09
N GLU A 240 -4.11 -9.20 16.85
CA GLU A 240 -4.71 -8.31 15.85
C GLU A 240 -6.06 -7.75 16.30
N ARG A 241 -6.80 -8.53 17.10
CA ARG A 241 -8.10 -8.12 17.65
C ARG A 241 -7.95 -7.07 18.76
N ASN A 242 -6.78 -7.02 19.38
CA ASN A 242 -6.49 -6.11 20.49
C ASN A 242 -6.06 -4.72 20.00
N LEU A 243 -5.76 -4.55 18.71
CA LEU A 243 -5.37 -3.26 18.12
C LEU A 243 -6.48 -2.20 18.17
N GLY A 244 -7.72 -2.61 18.42
CA GLY A 244 -8.87 -1.71 18.49
C GLY A 244 -9.32 -1.27 17.10
N VAL A 245 -10.28 -1.99 16.53
CA VAL A 245 -10.92 -1.61 15.25
C VAL A 245 -12.33 -1.08 15.48
N ASP A 246 -12.64 0.07 14.90
CA ASP A 246 -13.95 0.72 15.00
C ASP A 246 -14.79 0.63 13.71
N THR A 247 -14.31 -0.17 12.75
CA THR A 247 -14.92 -0.32 11.42
C THR A 247 -15.68 -1.64 11.29
N LYS A 248 -16.53 -1.72 10.28
CA LYS A 248 -17.14 -2.98 9.86
C LYS A 248 -16.43 -3.49 8.61
N THR A 249 -15.86 -4.69 8.68
CA THR A 249 -15.23 -5.35 7.53
C THR A 249 -16.28 -5.86 6.54
N LEU A 250 -16.08 -5.55 5.26
CA LEU A 250 -16.88 -6.01 4.12
C LEU A 250 -16.19 -7.17 3.39
N MET A 251 -14.86 -7.09 3.23
CA MET A 251 -14.04 -8.13 2.61
C MET A 251 -12.62 -8.05 3.16
N THR A 252 -12.00 -9.20 3.45
CA THR A 252 -10.59 -9.29 3.89
C THR A 252 -9.67 -9.70 2.74
N GLY A 253 -8.38 -9.37 2.86
CA GLY A 253 -7.35 -9.81 1.92
C GLY A 253 -7.51 -9.21 0.53
N VAL A 254 -7.76 -7.90 0.47
CA VAL A 254 -7.84 -7.10 -0.75
C VAL A 254 -6.43 -6.65 -1.16
N ASN A 255 -5.62 -7.60 -1.62
CA ASN A 255 -4.22 -7.39 -1.96
C ASN A 255 -4.09 -6.72 -3.33
N ILE A 256 -4.22 -5.39 -3.36
CA ILE A 256 -4.11 -4.59 -4.59
C ILE A 256 -3.21 -3.37 -4.36
N ALA A 257 -2.52 -2.96 -5.42
CA ALA A 257 -1.75 -1.70 -5.44
C ALA A 257 -2.23 -0.83 -6.61
N GLY A 258 -2.32 0.48 -6.38
CA GLY A 258 -2.60 1.45 -7.45
C GLY A 258 -4.03 1.45 -7.99
N THR A 259 -4.95 0.68 -7.42
CA THR A 259 -6.39 0.69 -7.75
C THR A 259 -7.21 0.79 -6.47
N GLY A 260 -8.37 1.44 -6.55
CA GLY A 260 -9.21 1.75 -5.41
C GLY A 260 -10.51 0.95 -5.35
N VAL A 261 -11.43 1.49 -4.56
CA VAL A 261 -12.80 1.03 -4.38
C VAL A 261 -13.72 2.06 -5.02
N GLY A 262 -14.79 1.60 -5.65
CA GLY A 262 -15.93 2.45 -6.04
C GLY A 262 -17.18 2.05 -5.29
N ALA A 263 -18.10 3.00 -5.09
CA ALA A 263 -19.35 2.74 -4.40
C ALA A 263 -20.47 3.69 -4.85
N GLY A 264 -21.69 3.18 -4.80
CA GLY A 264 -22.88 3.92 -5.16
C GLY A 264 -24.14 3.13 -4.82
N ASN A 265 -25.17 3.83 -4.33
CA ASN A 265 -26.51 3.29 -4.07
C ASN A 265 -26.56 1.95 -3.31
N GLY A 266 -25.72 1.79 -2.29
CA GLY A 266 -25.69 0.62 -1.42
C GLY A 266 -24.82 -0.54 -1.92
N THR A 267 -24.07 -0.36 -2.99
CA THR A 267 -23.18 -1.35 -3.61
C THR A 267 -21.75 -0.81 -3.67
N TYR A 268 -20.77 -1.66 -3.44
CA TYR A 268 -19.35 -1.37 -3.71
C TYR A 268 -18.84 -2.26 -4.85
N ALA A 269 -17.79 -1.80 -5.52
CA ALA A 269 -16.98 -2.55 -6.46
C ALA A 269 -15.50 -2.42 -6.08
N VAL A 270 -14.75 -3.53 -6.14
CA VAL A 270 -13.33 -3.54 -5.78
C VAL A 270 -12.57 -4.60 -6.58
N SER A 271 -11.34 -4.31 -6.94
CA SER A 271 -10.41 -5.29 -7.49
C SER A 271 -9.75 -6.10 -6.38
N ARG A 272 -9.39 -7.35 -6.65
CA ARG A 272 -8.71 -8.22 -5.69
C ARG A 272 -7.79 -9.22 -6.37
N SER A 273 -6.59 -9.41 -5.82
CA SER A 273 -5.67 -10.50 -6.16
C SER A 273 -5.80 -11.68 -5.19
N ASN A 274 -5.01 -12.71 -5.38
CA ASN A 274 -4.85 -13.84 -4.48
C ASN A 274 -4.10 -13.40 -3.21
N ALA A 275 -3.91 -14.36 -2.30
CA ALA A 275 -3.19 -14.12 -1.06
C ALA A 275 -1.76 -13.59 -1.29
N SER A 276 -1.08 -13.95 -2.40
CA SER A 276 0.26 -13.45 -2.72
C SER A 276 0.31 -12.11 -3.44
N GLY A 277 -0.80 -11.61 -3.97
CA GLY A 277 -0.80 -10.38 -4.76
C GLY A 277 -0.20 -10.55 -6.17
N GLU A 278 0.26 -11.76 -6.54
CA GLU A 278 0.94 -12.04 -7.80
C GLU A 278 -0.03 -12.30 -8.95
N GLU A 279 -1.26 -12.75 -8.67
CA GLU A 279 -2.21 -13.00 -9.74
C GLU A 279 -2.83 -11.69 -10.27
N PRO A 280 -3.12 -11.62 -11.58
CA PRO A 280 -3.92 -10.54 -12.13
C PRO A 280 -5.27 -10.41 -11.41
N TYR A 281 -5.65 -9.17 -11.15
CA TYR A 281 -6.80 -8.89 -10.30
C TYR A 281 -8.13 -9.33 -10.92
N SER A 282 -9.10 -9.62 -10.07
CA SER A 282 -10.50 -9.82 -10.43
C SER A 282 -11.39 -8.79 -9.77
N VAL A 283 -12.51 -8.43 -10.40
CA VAL A 283 -13.49 -7.50 -9.83
C VAL A 283 -14.53 -8.23 -9.02
N TRP A 284 -14.81 -7.70 -7.83
CA TRP A 284 -15.85 -8.14 -6.91
C TRP A 284 -16.83 -7.01 -6.63
N ILE A 285 -18.09 -7.37 -6.41
CA ILE A 285 -19.11 -6.45 -5.91
C ILE A 285 -19.72 -6.97 -4.61
N GLY A 286 -20.27 -6.06 -3.81
CA GLY A 286 -21.00 -6.44 -2.61
C GLY A 286 -21.81 -5.27 -2.07
N ARG A 287 -22.48 -5.51 -0.95
CA ARG A 287 -23.31 -4.50 -0.29
C ARG A 287 -22.48 -3.64 0.65
N THR A 288 -22.61 -2.32 0.57
CA THR A 288 -21.92 -1.39 1.49
C THR A 288 -22.42 -1.51 2.92
N ASP A 289 -23.65 -2.00 3.15
CA ASP A 289 -24.16 -2.31 4.48
C ASP A 289 -23.62 -3.66 5.03
N GLY A 290 -22.76 -4.34 4.27
CA GLY A 290 -22.13 -5.61 4.62
C GLY A 290 -23.11 -6.76 4.86
N LYS A 291 -24.27 -6.73 4.20
CA LYS A 291 -25.19 -7.88 4.17
C LYS A 291 -24.95 -8.72 2.92
N GLY A 292 -25.13 -10.04 3.05
CA GLY A 292 -24.90 -10.97 1.94
C GLY A 292 -23.42 -11.26 1.73
N THR A 293 -23.13 -12.04 0.69
CA THR A 293 -21.77 -12.46 0.35
C THR A 293 -21.31 -11.66 -0.88
N PRO A 294 -20.05 -11.18 -0.91
CA PRO A 294 -19.50 -10.55 -2.10
C PRO A 294 -19.52 -11.51 -3.31
N GLU A 295 -19.79 -10.96 -4.50
CA GLU A 295 -19.89 -11.70 -5.77
C GLU A 295 -18.71 -11.38 -6.67
N LEU A 296 -18.12 -12.42 -7.28
CA LEU A 296 -17.12 -12.30 -8.33
C LEU A 296 -17.77 -11.90 -9.67
N VAL A 297 -17.31 -10.81 -10.28
CA VAL A 297 -17.91 -10.20 -11.48
C VAL A 297 -17.14 -10.53 -12.76
N SER A 298 -15.82 -10.33 -12.78
CA SER A 298 -15.01 -10.48 -14.00
C SER A 298 -14.42 -11.88 -14.18
N GLY A 299 -14.07 -12.55 -13.07
CA GLY A 299 -13.13 -13.66 -13.05
C GLY A 299 -11.68 -13.23 -13.34
N ASN A 300 -10.73 -14.15 -13.14
CA ASN A 300 -9.33 -13.95 -13.50
C ASN A 300 -9.14 -14.32 -14.98
N THR A 301 -8.91 -13.33 -15.83
CA THR A 301 -8.73 -13.52 -17.29
C THR A 301 -7.24 -13.61 -17.69
N GLY A 302 -6.33 -13.60 -16.72
CA GLY A 302 -4.90 -13.42 -16.94
C GLY A 302 -4.48 -11.95 -17.17
N ASN A 303 -5.45 -11.02 -17.16
CA ASN A 303 -5.24 -9.58 -17.30
C ASN A 303 -5.63 -8.86 -16.01
N TYR A 304 -5.00 -7.73 -15.72
CA TYR A 304 -5.30 -6.94 -14.53
C TYR A 304 -6.64 -6.23 -14.70
N GLN A 305 -7.60 -6.53 -13.83
CA GLN A 305 -8.91 -5.87 -13.79
C GLN A 305 -8.87 -4.80 -12.70
N VAL A 306 -8.73 -3.53 -13.08
CA VAL A 306 -8.42 -2.39 -12.19
C VAL A 306 -9.45 -1.28 -12.31
N TYR A 307 -9.42 -0.35 -11.35
CA TYR A 307 -10.30 0.84 -11.28
C TYR A 307 -11.78 0.46 -11.33
N ALA A 308 -12.16 -0.56 -10.55
CA ALA A 308 -13.55 -0.97 -10.45
C ALA A 308 -14.40 0.13 -9.80
N ASP A 309 -15.49 0.51 -10.46
CA ASP A 309 -16.43 1.52 -9.96
C ASP A 309 -17.89 1.12 -10.19
N THR A 310 -18.81 1.68 -9.40
CA THR A 310 -20.25 1.38 -9.52
C THR A 310 -21.15 2.52 -9.03
N ASP A 311 -22.22 2.75 -9.77
CA ASP A 311 -23.35 3.61 -9.38
C ASP A 311 -24.44 2.84 -8.60
N GLY A 312 -24.22 1.55 -8.35
CA GLY A 312 -25.15 0.61 -7.72
C GLY A 312 -26.12 -0.11 -8.66
N GLU A 313 -26.21 0.29 -9.92
CA GLU A 313 -26.96 -0.42 -10.97
C GLU A 313 -26.02 -1.11 -11.97
N THR A 314 -24.89 -0.47 -12.28
CA THR A 314 -23.85 -0.92 -13.19
C THR A 314 -22.50 -0.92 -12.47
N VAL A 315 -21.69 -1.95 -12.74
CA VAL A 315 -20.27 -2.00 -12.36
C VAL A 315 -19.41 -1.91 -13.61
N VAL A 316 -18.39 -1.06 -13.57
CA VAL A 316 -17.42 -0.87 -14.65
C VAL A 316 -15.99 -1.08 -14.13
N TRP A 317 -15.09 -1.46 -15.02
CA TRP A 317 -13.66 -1.59 -14.70
C TRP A 317 -12.81 -1.56 -15.97
N ALA A 318 -11.51 -1.31 -15.83
CA ALA A 318 -10.54 -1.41 -16.91
C ALA A 318 -9.83 -2.76 -16.88
N GLU A 319 -9.84 -3.47 -18.02
CA GLU A 319 -9.05 -4.67 -18.26
C GLU A 319 -7.75 -4.28 -18.97
N TYR A 320 -6.62 -4.37 -18.26
CA TYR A 320 -5.29 -4.15 -18.80
C TYR A 320 -4.72 -5.43 -19.38
N GLY A 321 -4.82 -5.57 -20.71
CA GLY A 321 -4.19 -6.64 -21.48
C GLY A 321 -2.83 -6.24 -22.05
N SER A 322 -2.12 -7.20 -22.64
CA SER A 322 -0.77 -7.00 -23.19
C SER A 322 -0.69 -6.02 -24.36
N THR A 323 -1.80 -5.77 -25.06
CA THR A 323 -1.85 -4.92 -26.27
C THR A 323 -2.98 -3.89 -26.28
N SER A 324 -3.88 -3.93 -25.30
CA SER A 324 -5.04 -3.04 -25.26
C SER A 324 -5.59 -2.90 -23.84
N ILE A 325 -6.21 -1.75 -23.57
CA ILE A 325 -6.99 -1.51 -22.37
C ILE A 325 -8.46 -1.47 -22.76
N ALA A 326 -9.24 -2.42 -22.25
CA ALA A 326 -10.67 -2.53 -22.54
C ALA A 326 -11.48 -2.07 -21.32
N ILE A 327 -12.44 -1.17 -21.51
CA ILE A 327 -13.39 -0.81 -20.47
C ILE A 327 -14.54 -1.81 -20.50
N LYS A 328 -14.76 -2.47 -19.38
CA LYS A 328 -15.78 -3.50 -19.20
C LYS A 328 -16.94 -2.95 -18.38
N ALA A 329 -18.13 -3.48 -18.63
CA ALA A 329 -19.32 -3.19 -17.84
C ALA A 329 -20.17 -4.45 -17.64
N ARG A 330 -20.85 -4.53 -16.50
CA ARG A 330 -21.89 -5.54 -16.18
C ARG A 330 -22.93 -4.91 -15.26
N ALA A 331 -24.20 -5.29 -15.40
CA ALA A 331 -25.21 -4.85 -14.44
C ALA A 331 -24.98 -5.53 -13.08
N VAL A 332 -25.18 -4.79 -11.98
CA VAL A 332 -25.06 -5.28 -10.60
C VAL A 332 -26.08 -6.41 -10.34
N SER A 333 -27.24 -6.36 -10.98
CA SER A 333 -28.25 -7.43 -10.93
C SER A 333 -27.85 -8.74 -11.63
N GLY A 334 -26.69 -8.75 -12.30
CA GLY A 334 -26.15 -9.89 -13.02
C GLY A 334 -26.19 -9.76 -14.54
N GLY A 335 -25.92 -10.85 -15.24
CA GLY A 335 -25.85 -10.88 -16.71
C GLY A 335 -24.42 -10.96 -17.24
N VAL A 336 -24.27 -10.68 -18.54
CA VAL A 336 -23.03 -10.89 -19.31
C VAL A 336 -22.14 -9.65 -19.24
N VAL A 337 -20.85 -9.87 -18.98
CA VAL A 337 -19.81 -8.84 -19.08
C VAL A 337 -19.66 -8.37 -20.53
N ARG A 338 -19.67 -7.06 -20.75
CA ARG A 338 -19.48 -6.45 -22.08
C ARG A 338 -18.22 -5.60 -22.08
N THR A 339 -17.45 -5.65 -23.17
CA THR A 339 -16.51 -4.57 -23.49
C THR A 339 -17.33 -3.43 -24.07
N VAL A 340 -17.33 -2.28 -23.40
CA VAL A 340 -18.10 -1.10 -23.80
C VAL A 340 -17.21 -0.08 -24.50
N ALA A 341 -15.96 0.09 -24.08
CA ALA A 341 -15.02 1.01 -24.71
C ALA A 341 -13.59 0.45 -24.73
N HIS A 342 -12.70 1.16 -25.42
CA HIS A 342 -11.26 0.97 -25.33
C HIS A 342 -10.61 2.30 -24.96
N ALA A 343 -9.67 2.25 -24.02
CA ALA A 343 -8.81 3.39 -23.71
C ALA A 343 -7.61 3.41 -24.68
N GLY A 344 -6.88 4.53 -24.70
CA GLY A 344 -5.65 4.67 -25.48
C GLY A 344 -4.53 3.80 -24.91
N ILE A 345 -3.59 4.42 -24.20
CA ILE A 345 -2.48 3.70 -23.57
C ILE A 345 -2.56 3.68 -22.04
N SER A 346 -3.55 4.37 -21.46
CA SER A 346 -3.84 4.36 -20.03
C SER A 346 -5.33 4.58 -19.80
N ALA A 347 -5.85 4.07 -18.69
CA ALA A 347 -7.15 4.42 -18.12
C ALA A 347 -6.96 4.59 -16.62
N ALA A 348 -7.25 5.76 -16.08
CA ALA A 348 -7.21 6.02 -14.64
C ALA A 348 -8.45 6.77 -14.19
N SER A 349 -8.75 6.74 -12.88
CA SER A 349 -9.89 7.47 -12.31
C SER A 349 -11.22 7.17 -13.03
N LEU A 350 -11.48 5.88 -13.30
CA LEU A 350 -12.71 5.44 -13.95
C LEU A 350 -13.91 5.69 -13.02
N ALA A 351 -14.97 6.28 -13.54
CA ALA A 351 -16.22 6.48 -12.83
C ALA A 351 -17.44 6.22 -13.73
N VAL A 352 -18.57 5.83 -13.15
CA VAL A 352 -19.84 5.58 -13.86
C VAL A 352 -21.03 6.24 -13.17
N ASP A 353 -21.96 6.79 -13.96
CA ASP A 353 -23.30 7.20 -13.52
C ASP A 353 -24.28 6.93 -14.68
N GLY A 354 -25.17 5.96 -14.50
CA GLY A 354 -26.10 5.52 -15.53
C GLY A 354 -25.38 4.97 -16.77
N ASP A 355 -25.53 5.67 -17.90
CA ASP A 355 -24.89 5.28 -19.16
C ASP A 355 -23.56 6.01 -19.42
N ASP A 356 -23.17 6.93 -18.54
CA ASP A 356 -22.01 7.77 -18.70
C ASP A 356 -20.81 7.16 -17.98
N ILE A 357 -19.79 6.79 -18.75
CA ILE A 357 -18.50 6.36 -18.23
C ILE A 357 -17.48 7.47 -18.47
N VAL A 358 -16.71 7.81 -17.44
CA VAL A 358 -15.62 8.79 -17.55
C VAL A 358 -14.31 8.23 -17.03
N PHE A 359 -13.20 8.58 -17.67
CA PHE A 359 -11.85 8.20 -17.23
C PHE A 359 -10.80 9.17 -17.78
N THR A 360 -9.64 9.21 -17.14
CA THR A 360 -8.45 9.87 -17.65
C THR A 360 -7.72 8.93 -18.60
N ASP A 361 -7.45 9.38 -19.81
CA ASP A 361 -6.69 8.68 -20.86
C ASP A 361 -5.41 9.46 -21.18
N PHE A 362 -4.30 8.76 -21.44
CA PHE A 362 -3.03 9.41 -21.78
C PHE A 362 -2.86 9.47 -23.30
N ASP A 363 -2.60 10.66 -23.84
CA ASP A 363 -2.30 10.86 -25.26
C ASP A 363 -0.79 10.90 -25.52
N PRO A 364 -0.21 9.83 -26.12
CA PRO A 364 1.23 9.78 -26.40
C PRO A 364 1.70 10.79 -27.44
N ARG A 365 0.79 11.39 -28.23
CA ARG A 365 1.18 12.35 -29.28
C ARG A 365 1.70 13.65 -28.68
N PHE A 366 1.14 14.05 -27.53
CA PHE A 366 1.46 15.29 -26.84
C PHE A 366 2.10 15.06 -25.47
N GLY A 367 2.03 13.83 -24.94
CA GLY A 367 2.48 13.52 -23.59
C GLY A 367 1.59 14.15 -22.52
N LEU A 368 0.29 14.24 -22.79
CA LEU A 368 -0.72 14.89 -21.95
C LEU A 368 -1.87 13.93 -21.64
N GLU A 369 -2.53 14.16 -20.52
CA GLU A 369 -3.73 13.44 -20.11
C GLU A 369 -5.00 14.17 -20.56
N HIS A 370 -6.04 13.42 -20.93
CA HIS A 370 -7.35 13.92 -21.28
C HIS A 370 -8.45 13.14 -20.56
N VAL A 371 -9.42 13.85 -20.00
CA VAL A 371 -10.68 13.24 -19.54
C VAL A 371 -11.53 12.89 -20.76
N VAL A 372 -11.94 11.63 -20.79
CA VAL A 372 -12.75 11.03 -21.84
C VAL A 372 -14.07 10.59 -21.25
N HIS A 373 -15.14 10.96 -21.93
CA HIS A 373 -16.49 10.46 -21.72
C HIS A 373 -16.82 9.41 -22.78
N PHE A 374 -17.50 8.35 -22.34
CA PHE A 374 -18.06 7.32 -23.18
C PHE A 374 -19.52 7.08 -22.81
N ASP A 375 -20.41 7.23 -23.79
CA ASP A 375 -21.84 6.95 -23.65
C ASP A 375 -22.12 5.49 -24.03
N MET A 376 -22.56 4.68 -23.06
CA MET A 376 -22.86 3.26 -23.25
C MET A 376 -24.04 2.98 -24.18
N LYS A 377 -24.99 3.90 -24.32
CA LYS A 377 -26.16 3.77 -25.20
C LYS A 377 -25.78 4.03 -26.66
N THR A 378 -25.03 5.10 -26.90
CA THR A 378 -24.73 5.55 -28.27
C THR A 378 -23.39 5.04 -28.80
N GLY A 379 -22.49 4.62 -27.91
CA GLY A 379 -21.12 4.23 -28.24
C GLY A 379 -20.20 5.40 -28.59
N VAL A 380 -20.63 6.63 -28.30
CA VAL A 380 -19.88 7.85 -28.62
C VAL A 380 -18.80 8.08 -27.57
N ARG A 381 -17.57 8.32 -28.04
CA ARG A 381 -16.41 8.72 -27.22
C ARG A 381 -16.10 10.19 -27.45
N THR A 382 -16.07 10.98 -26.37
CA THR A 382 -15.83 12.43 -26.42
C THR A 382 -14.76 12.82 -25.42
N ALA A 383 -13.71 13.53 -25.84
CA ALA A 383 -12.80 14.19 -24.91
C ALA A 383 -13.42 15.52 -24.45
N VAL A 384 -13.51 15.75 -23.15
CA VAL A 384 -14.20 16.94 -22.58
C VAL A 384 -13.52 18.26 -23.00
N ASP A 385 -12.24 18.18 -23.31
CA ASP A 385 -11.41 19.31 -23.73
C ASP A 385 -11.17 19.37 -25.24
N GLN A 386 -11.85 18.50 -26.01
CA GLN A 386 -11.72 18.31 -27.46
C GLN A 386 -10.35 17.74 -27.91
N GLY A 387 -9.57 17.14 -26.99
CA GLY A 387 -8.27 16.55 -27.30
C GLY A 387 -7.23 17.60 -27.70
N ARG A 388 -7.30 18.79 -27.08
CA ARG A 388 -6.41 19.90 -27.40
C ARG A 388 -5.04 19.72 -26.76
N ALA A 389 -3.98 19.97 -27.53
CA ALA A 389 -2.59 19.83 -27.09
C ALA A 389 -2.07 20.95 -26.17
N ASP A 390 -2.87 21.99 -25.89
CA ASP A 390 -2.48 23.15 -25.08
C ASP A 390 -2.96 23.04 -23.62
N ARG A 391 -3.53 21.89 -23.24
CA ARG A 391 -4.10 21.63 -21.93
C ARG A 391 -4.08 20.13 -21.60
N ALA A 392 -4.02 19.83 -20.30
CA ALA A 392 -4.25 18.51 -19.75
C ALA A 392 -5.52 18.53 -18.89
N THR A 393 -6.27 17.43 -18.90
CA THR A 393 -7.44 17.22 -18.04
C THR A 393 -7.37 15.85 -17.38
N ALA A 394 -7.73 15.79 -16.09
CA ALA A 394 -7.65 14.56 -15.30
C ALA A 394 -8.66 14.56 -14.13
N LEU A 395 -8.66 13.46 -13.36
CA LEU A 395 -9.38 13.29 -12.10
C LEU A 395 -10.90 13.54 -12.23
N PRO A 396 -11.58 12.89 -13.19
CA PRO A 396 -12.98 13.14 -13.44
C PRO A 396 -13.87 12.55 -12.36
N SER A 397 -15.06 13.13 -12.24
CA SER A 397 -16.23 12.57 -11.56
C SER A 397 -17.47 12.87 -12.40
N VAL A 398 -18.49 12.00 -12.34
CA VAL A 398 -19.70 12.10 -13.17
C VAL A 398 -20.96 11.95 -12.34
N ARG A 399 -21.96 12.79 -12.61
CA ARG A 399 -23.30 12.72 -12.00
C ARG A 399 -24.29 13.45 -12.88
N ASP A 400 -25.45 12.86 -13.14
CA ASP A 400 -26.59 13.50 -13.82
C ASP A 400 -26.22 14.20 -15.15
N GLY A 401 -25.41 13.51 -15.97
CA GLY A 401 -24.97 14.03 -17.27
C GLY A 401 -24.01 15.23 -17.19
N LYS A 402 -23.34 15.41 -16.05
CA LYS A 402 -22.31 16.43 -15.81
C LYS A 402 -21.01 15.75 -15.40
N ILE A 403 -19.90 16.24 -15.95
CA ILE A 403 -18.56 15.74 -15.66
C ILE A 403 -17.74 16.86 -15.03
N ALA A 404 -17.35 16.73 -13.77
CA ALA A 404 -16.36 17.60 -13.15
C ALA A 404 -14.96 17.03 -13.36
N TYR A 405 -13.97 17.88 -13.62
CA TYR A 405 -12.57 17.45 -13.81
C TYR A 405 -11.58 18.56 -13.48
N ALA A 406 -10.36 18.16 -13.15
CA ALA A 406 -9.22 19.05 -12.99
C ALA A 406 -8.60 19.38 -14.35
N LYS A 407 -8.08 20.60 -14.50
CA LYS A 407 -7.53 21.12 -15.75
C LYS A 407 -6.30 21.96 -15.53
N VAL A 408 -5.30 21.75 -16.38
CA VAL A 408 -4.11 22.61 -16.50
C VAL A 408 -4.04 23.11 -17.94
N TRP A 409 -3.88 24.41 -18.17
CA TRP A 409 -3.79 24.98 -19.51
C TRP A 409 -2.83 26.16 -19.58
N SER A 410 -2.27 26.40 -20.76
CA SER A 410 -1.36 27.53 -21.00
C SER A 410 -2.11 28.79 -21.44
N GLN A 411 -1.65 29.93 -20.95
CA GLN A 411 -2.01 31.28 -21.38
C GLN A 411 -0.76 32.16 -21.54
N PRO A 412 -0.85 33.35 -22.18
CA PRO A 412 0.31 34.23 -22.36
C PRO A 412 1.01 34.65 -21.06
N ASP A 413 0.31 34.64 -19.93
CA ASP A 413 0.78 34.99 -18.60
C ASP A 413 1.24 33.79 -17.76
N GLY A 414 1.15 32.56 -18.28
CA GLY A 414 1.66 31.36 -17.63
C GLY A 414 0.73 30.16 -17.71
N TYR A 415 0.95 29.18 -16.84
CA TYR A 415 0.03 28.06 -16.66
C TYR A 415 -1.07 28.44 -15.69
N HIS A 416 -2.28 27.97 -15.99
CA HIS A 416 -3.45 28.11 -15.15
C HIS A 416 -3.94 26.73 -14.74
N LEU A 417 -4.39 26.63 -13.50
CA LEU A 417 -4.94 25.42 -12.92
C LEU A 417 -6.34 25.69 -12.37
N GLY A 418 -7.27 24.74 -12.51
CA GLY A 418 -8.64 24.88 -12.01
C GLY A 418 -9.50 23.65 -12.23
N ALA A 419 -10.72 23.68 -11.67
CA ALA A 419 -11.75 22.67 -11.94
C ALA A 419 -12.74 23.19 -12.99
N GLU A 420 -13.24 22.32 -13.87
CA GLU A 420 -14.21 22.65 -14.92
C GLU A 420 -15.30 21.59 -14.97
N VAL A 421 -16.51 21.99 -15.32
CA VAL A 421 -17.67 21.10 -15.52
C VAL A 421 -18.00 21.06 -17.00
N PHE A 422 -18.09 19.86 -17.58
CA PHE A 422 -18.61 19.62 -18.91
C PHE A 422 -20.04 19.09 -18.84
N ASP A 423 -20.95 19.72 -19.57
CA ASP A 423 -22.33 19.27 -19.74
C ASP A 423 -22.43 18.36 -20.97
N ILE A 424 -22.76 17.09 -20.75
CA ILE A 424 -22.81 16.08 -21.83
C ILE A 424 -23.91 16.41 -22.85
N ALA A 425 -25.04 16.95 -22.40
CA ALA A 425 -26.19 17.19 -23.27
C ALA A 425 -25.97 18.41 -24.19
N THR A 426 -25.31 19.46 -23.69
CA THR A 426 -25.11 20.71 -24.44
C THR A 426 -23.71 20.82 -25.07
N GLY A 427 -22.74 20.04 -24.57
CA GLY A 427 -21.33 20.14 -24.93
C GLY A 427 -20.64 21.41 -24.39
N THR A 428 -21.26 22.13 -23.46
CA THR A 428 -20.71 23.37 -22.89
C THR A 428 -19.85 23.08 -21.67
N THR A 429 -18.78 23.88 -21.49
CA THR A 429 -17.97 23.85 -20.26
C THR A 429 -18.20 25.08 -19.39
N THR A 430 -18.12 24.88 -18.08
CA THR A 430 -18.17 25.94 -17.06
C THR A 430 -16.94 25.83 -16.16
N LEU A 431 -16.08 26.84 -16.18
CA LEU A 431 -14.93 26.91 -15.28
C LEU A 431 -15.41 27.25 -13.86
N MET A 432 -14.98 26.48 -12.87
CA MET A 432 -15.34 26.71 -11.48
C MET A 432 -14.63 27.96 -10.93
N PRO A 433 -15.27 28.71 -10.00
CA PRO A 433 -14.68 29.90 -9.41
C PRO A 433 -13.35 29.62 -8.70
N GLY A 434 -12.36 30.50 -8.88
CA GLY A 434 -11.07 30.40 -8.20
C GLY A 434 -10.00 31.24 -8.89
N ASP A 435 -8.95 31.61 -8.15
CA ASP A 435 -7.79 32.30 -8.74
C ASP A 435 -6.88 31.29 -9.46
N THR A 436 -7.15 31.11 -10.75
CA THR A 436 -6.42 30.15 -11.60
C THR A 436 -4.96 30.53 -11.86
N THR A 437 -4.59 31.80 -11.64
CA THR A 437 -3.21 32.29 -11.83
C THR A 437 -2.31 32.01 -10.63
N LYS A 438 -2.91 31.84 -9.44
CA LYS A 438 -2.21 31.53 -8.19
C LYS A 438 -2.33 30.07 -7.77
N THR A 439 -3.17 29.30 -8.46
CA THR A 439 -3.32 27.88 -8.15
C THR A 439 -2.07 27.15 -8.63
N MET A 440 -1.38 26.48 -7.71
CA MET A 440 -0.14 25.77 -7.96
C MET A 440 -0.37 24.25 -8.02
N GLY A 441 -1.43 23.77 -7.38
CA GLY A 441 -1.91 22.39 -7.49
C GLY A 441 -3.44 22.31 -7.57
N ILE A 442 -3.94 21.33 -8.32
CA ILE A 442 -5.36 21.00 -8.44
C ILE A 442 -5.51 19.48 -8.26
N GLY A 443 -6.40 19.07 -7.35
CA GLY A 443 -6.56 17.66 -6.98
C GLY A 443 -7.88 17.04 -7.42
N GLN A 444 -8.22 15.90 -6.81
CA GLN A 444 -9.39 15.09 -7.15
C GLN A 444 -10.68 15.92 -7.12
N THR A 445 -11.56 15.69 -8.09
CA THR A 445 -12.91 16.27 -8.12
C THR A 445 -13.96 15.28 -7.63
N ALA A 446 -15.07 15.79 -7.11
CA ALA A 446 -16.30 15.04 -6.92
C ALA A 446 -17.49 15.91 -7.32
N ILE A 447 -18.50 15.29 -7.90
CA ILE A 447 -19.76 15.93 -8.27
C ILE A 447 -20.92 15.19 -7.60
N THR A 448 -21.86 15.96 -7.09
CA THR A 448 -23.05 15.53 -6.35
C THR A 448 -24.23 16.36 -6.81
N ASP A 449 -25.44 16.05 -6.35
CA ASP A 449 -26.63 16.84 -6.68
C ASP A 449 -26.53 18.26 -6.07
N ASP A 450 -25.71 18.40 -5.01
CA ASP A 450 -25.43 19.66 -4.33
C ASP A 450 -24.36 20.54 -5.01
N GLY A 451 -23.58 20.00 -5.94
CA GLY A 451 -22.55 20.73 -6.66
C GLY A 451 -21.24 19.98 -6.81
N VAL A 452 -20.18 20.73 -7.10
CA VAL A 452 -18.85 20.24 -7.42
C VAL A 452 -17.87 20.61 -6.32
N PHE A 453 -17.02 19.66 -5.97
CA PHE A 453 -15.96 19.79 -4.99
C PHE A 453 -14.61 19.52 -5.64
N TRP A 454 -13.58 20.25 -5.23
CA TRP A 454 -12.21 20.01 -5.68
C TRP A 454 -11.20 20.46 -4.62
N LEU A 455 -10.02 19.84 -4.67
CA LEU A 455 -8.85 20.26 -3.89
C LEU A 455 -8.07 21.31 -4.67
N ARG A 456 -7.64 22.37 -3.98
CA ARG A 456 -6.85 23.46 -4.54
C ARG A 456 -5.69 23.81 -3.61
N ASP A 457 -4.48 23.72 -4.12
CA ASP A 457 -3.25 24.16 -3.48
C ASP A 457 -2.80 25.47 -4.15
N ALA A 458 -2.68 26.53 -3.36
CA ALA A 458 -2.23 27.85 -3.81
C ALA A 458 -0.80 28.17 -3.36
N ASP A 459 -0.17 27.31 -2.56
CA ASP A 459 1.19 27.45 -2.06
C ASP A 459 1.88 26.09 -1.82
N ILE A 460 2.51 25.56 -2.88
CA ILE A 460 3.26 24.29 -2.80
C ILE A 460 4.45 24.32 -1.81
N THR A 461 4.80 25.48 -1.25
CA THR A 461 5.89 25.60 -0.28
C THR A 461 5.48 25.27 1.16
N ASP A 462 4.19 25.04 1.41
CA ASP A 462 3.64 24.85 2.76
C ASP A 462 3.50 23.39 3.23
N GLY A 463 4.10 22.46 2.47
CA GLY A 463 4.07 21.03 2.76
C GLY A 463 2.91 20.28 2.11
N GLY A 464 2.36 20.80 1.01
CA GLY A 464 1.34 20.14 0.19
C GLY A 464 -0.07 20.24 0.77
N LYS A 465 -0.37 21.36 1.46
CA LYS A 465 -1.72 21.59 1.98
C LYS A 465 -2.61 22.04 0.84
N ALA A 466 -3.88 21.64 0.91
CA ALA A 466 -4.88 22.03 -0.07
C ALA A 466 -6.15 22.50 0.64
N SER A 467 -6.75 23.55 0.11
CA SER A 467 -8.12 23.91 0.39
C SER A 467 -9.09 22.90 -0.23
N LEU A 468 -10.24 22.71 0.41
CA LEU A 468 -11.41 22.06 -0.17
C LEU A 468 -12.40 23.14 -0.60
N GLU A 469 -12.67 23.22 -1.88
CA GLU A 469 -13.56 24.20 -2.48
C GLU A 469 -14.85 23.53 -2.95
N ARG A 470 -15.94 24.30 -3.00
CA ARG A 470 -17.25 23.89 -3.53
C ARG A 470 -17.86 25.00 -4.36
N ALA A 471 -18.56 24.64 -5.44
CA ALA A 471 -19.49 25.53 -6.14
C ALA A 471 -20.67 24.73 -6.72
N GLY A 472 -21.74 25.42 -7.11
CA GLY A 472 -22.77 24.82 -7.97
C GLY A 472 -22.18 24.42 -9.32
N VAL A 473 -22.82 23.49 -10.03
CA VAL A 473 -22.37 23.01 -11.35
C VAL A 473 -22.27 24.12 -12.41
N ASP A 474 -22.97 25.23 -12.19
CA ASP A 474 -22.95 26.46 -13.00
C ASP A 474 -21.95 27.52 -12.48
N GLY A 475 -21.14 27.17 -11.47
CA GLY A 475 -20.19 28.05 -10.80
C GLY A 475 -20.82 29.00 -9.77
N SER A 476 -22.12 28.87 -9.48
CA SER A 476 -22.80 29.69 -8.47
C SER A 476 -22.41 29.31 -7.04
N ASN A 477 -22.62 30.21 -6.09
CA ASN A 477 -22.48 29.97 -4.65
C ASN A 477 -21.14 29.31 -4.22
N PRO A 478 -19.98 29.87 -4.61
CA PRO A 478 -18.69 29.31 -4.22
C PRO A 478 -18.50 29.36 -2.69
N VAL A 479 -17.98 28.27 -2.13
CA VAL A 479 -17.69 28.09 -0.71
C VAL A 479 -16.34 27.41 -0.57
N THR A 480 -15.45 28.00 0.21
CA THR A 480 -14.28 27.31 0.73
C THR A 480 -14.70 26.49 1.95
N VAL A 481 -14.89 25.20 1.74
CA VAL A 481 -15.39 24.24 2.75
C VAL A 481 -14.34 24.03 3.84
N LEU A 482 -13.08 23.87 3.44
CA LEU A 482 -11.93 23.86 4.33
C LEU A 482 -10.85 24.79 3.75
N PRO A 483 -10.37 25.78 4.53
CA PRO A 483 -9.31 26.65 4.07
C PRO A 483 -7.98 25.89 4.00
N GLU A 484 -7.14 26.31 3.07
CA GLU A 484 -5.70 26.03 3.09
C GLU A 484 -5.12 26.77 4.30
N ALA A 485 -5.04 26.07 5.42
CA ALA A 485 -4.64 26.67 6.70
C ALA A 485 -3.34 26.04 7.18
N ILE A 486 -2.40 26.91 7.55
CA ILE A 486 -1.06 26.54 8.02
C ILE A 486 -1.12 25.58 9.23
N GLU A 487 -2.18 25.67 10.04
CA GLU A 487 -2.41 24.89 11.27
C GLU A 487 -3.53 23.83 11.14
N ALA A 488 -4.07 23.57 9.94
CA ALA A 488 -5.14 22.59 9.79
C ALA A 488 -4.61 21.15 9.91
N PRO A 489 -5.31 20.25 10.63
CA PRO A 489 -4.89 18.86 10.81
C PRO A 489 -5.11 17.98 9.57
N VAL A 490 -5.51 18.56 8.43
CA VAL A 490 -5.95 17.84 7.22
C VAL A 490 -5.12 18.26 6.02
N TYR A 491 -4.31 17.34 5.52
CA TYR A 491 -3.48 17.46 4.33
C TYR A 491 -4.16 16.71 3.19
N GLY A 492 -5.27 17.26 2.71
CA GLY A 492 -6.12 16.62 1.72
C GLY A 492 -5.39 16.42 0.40
N TYR A 493 -5.24 15.16 -0.04
CA TYR A 493 -4.67 14.86 -1.36
C TYR A 493 -5.67 14.15 -2.29
N SER A 494 -6.75 13.58 -1.75
CA SER A 494 -7.85 13.00 -2.52
C SER A 494 -9.18 13.18 -1.79
N LEU A 495 -10.30 13.13 -2.53
CA LEU A 495 -11.65 13.27 -1.98
C LEU A 495 -12.66 12.37 -2.69
N THR A 496 -13.77 12.12 -2.00
CA THR A 496 -15.01 11.54 -2.51
C THR A 496 -16.18 12.23 -1.82
N ALA A 497 -17.36 12.30 -2.43
CA ALA A 497 -18.50 13.02 -1.87
C ALA A 497 -19.83 12.32 -2.13
N SER A 498 -20.73 12.49 -1.18
CA SER A 498 -22.17 12.29 -1.32
C SER A 498 -22.89 13.62 -1.07
N ASP A 499 -24.20 13.67 -1.26
CA ASP A 499 -24.99 14.86 -0.97
C ASP A 499 -24.94 15.28 0.51
N ASP A 500 -24.60 14.39 1.44
CA ASP A 500 -24.58 14.70 2.88
C ASP A 500 -23.17 14.95 3.45
N ALA A 501 -22.12 14.62 2.70
CA ALA A 501 -20.75 14.65 3.20
C ALA A 501 -19.67 14.64 2.12
N VAL A 502 -18.58 15.35 2.38
CA VAL A 502 -17.32 15.22 1.65
C VAL A 502 -16.34 14.46 2.54
N THR A 503 -15.74 13.40 2.02
CA THR A 503 -14.70 12.62 2.69
C THR A 503 -13.35 12.88 2.01
N LEU A 504 -12.38 13.31 2.82
CA LEU A 504 -11.01 13.63 2.43
C LEU A 504 -10.08 12.53 2.90
N THR A 505 -9.16 12.12 2.02
CA THR A 505 -7.98 11.36 2.42
C THR A 505 -6.87 12.35 2.71
N SER A 506 -6.41 12.36 3.96
CA SER A 506 -5.37 13.25 4.46
C SER A 506 -4.06 12.49 4.59
N LEU A 507 -2.96 13.01 4.04
CA LEU A 507 -1.62 12.47 4.21
C LEU A 507 -0.67 13.58 4.66
N PRO A 508 -0.28 13.64 5.95
CA PRO A 508 0.67 14.65 6.40
C PRO A 508 2.06 14.41 5.80
N PRO A 509 2.87 15.48 5.59
CA PRO A 509 4.26 15.33 5.22
C PRO A 509 5.01 14.66 6.37
N ALA A 510 5.63 13.53 6.09
CA ALA A 510 6.39 12.76 7.06
C ALA A 510 7.70 12.27 6.45
N THR A 511 8.72 12.14 7.29
CA THR A 511 10.03 11.58 6.93
C THR A 511 10.16 10.12 7.36
N SER A 512 9.17 9.56 8.06
CA SER A 512 9.13 8.19 8.54
C SER A 512 7.70 7.62 8.48
N TRP A 513 7.63 6.29 8.42
CA TRP A 513 6.39 5.53 8.51
C TRP A 513 6.00 5.36 9.98
N ASP A 514 4.83 5.86 10.36
CA ASP A 514 4.26 5.73 11.71
C ASP A 514 2.73 5.72 11.59
N ASN A 515 2.03 4.98 12.45
CA ASN A 515 0.56 4.96 12.47
C ASN A 515 -0.08 6.37 12.51
N ALA A 516 0.55 7.34 13.17
CA ALA A 516 0.11 8.74 13.24
C ALA A 516 0.31 9.51 11.93
N THR A 517 1.29 9.13 11.09
CA THR A 517 1.63 9.80 9.82
C THR A 517 1.02 9.12 8.59
N LEU A 518 0.54 7.88 8.72
CA LEU A 518 -0.20 7.17 7.67
C LEU A 518 -1.48 7.90 7.27
N PRO A 519 -1.94 7.77 6.01
CA PRO A 519 -3.18 8.41 5.56
C PRO A 519 -4.41 8.09 6.40
N LYS A 520 -5.21 9.13 6.64
CA LYS A 520 -6.42 9.08 7.47
C LYS A 520 -7.59 9.71 6.75
N LEU A 521 -8.78 9.19 7.01
CA LEU A 521 -10.01 9.73 6.46
C LEU A 521 -10.67 10.74 7.39
N TYR A 522 -11.04 11.87 6.81
CA TYR A 522 -11.74 12.98 7.45
C TYR A 522 -13.02 13.29 6.69
N GLN A 523 -14.10 13.60 7.41
CA GLN A 523 -15.37 13.94 6.80
C GLN A 523 -15.88 15.30 7.27
N VAL A 524 -16.42 16.08 6.35
CA VAL A 524 -17.01 17.41 6.59
C VAL A 524 -18.35 17.52 5.86
N ALA A 525 -19.25 18.38 6.34
CA ALA A 525 -20.48 18.69 5.63
C ALA A 525 -20.18 19.44 4.32
N PRO A 526 -21.01 19.31 3.27
CA PRO A 526 -20.86 20.04 2.01
C PRO A 526 -20.66 21.55 2.15
N ASP A 527 -21.31 22.17 3.13
CA ASP A 527 -21.23 23.62 3.39
C ASP A 527 -20.13 24.01 4.40
N GLY A 528 -19.29 23.06 4.81
CA GLY A 528 -18.22 23.25 5.80
C GLY A 528 -18.70 23.34 7.25
N LYS A 529 -20.01 23.32 7.51
CA LYS A 529 -20.52 23.48 8.89
C LYS A 529 -20.30 22.22 9.72
N GLY A 530 -20.16 22.45 11.04
CA GLY A 530 -20.03 21.37 12.02
C GLY A 530 -18.61 20.81 12.17
N GLY A 531 -17.64 21.37 11.45
CA GLY A 531 -16.23 21.02 11.54
C GLY A 531 -15.88 19.67 10.90
N VAL A 532 -14.59 19.47 10.69
CA VAL A 532 -14.06 18.21 10.17
C VAL A 532 -14.04 17.14 11.27
N LYS A 533 -14.32 15.89 10.92
CA LYS A 533 -14.39 14.75 11.85
C LYS A 533 -13.60 13.58 11.32
N ARG A 534 -12.93 12.83 12.20
CA ARG A 534 -12.32 11.56 11.82
C ARG A 534 -13.40 10.57 11.39
N VAL A 535 -13.20 9.93 10.24
CA VAL A 535 -14.07 8.84 9.80
C VAL A 535 -13.89 7.64 10.72
N SER A 536 -12.66 7.26 11.02
CA SER A 536 -12.31 6.12 11.86
C SER A 536 -11.13 6.44 12.80
N CYS A 537 -11.15 5.83 13.99
CA CYS A 537 -10.05 5.84 14.96
C CYS A 537 -9.05 4.70 14.77
N ASN A 538 -9.26 3.85 13.76
CA ASN A 538 -8.27 2.85 13.35
C ASN A 538 -6.89 3.51 13.14
N ARG A 539 -5.86 2.90 13.74
CA ARG A 539 -4.50 3.45 13.73
C ARG A 539 -3.79 3.28 12.38
N GLY A 540 -4.17 2.27 11.59
CA GLY A 540 -3.54 1.95 10.31
C GLY A 540 -3.89 2.92 9.18
N ASP A 541 -3.32 2.66 8.01
CA ASP A 541 -3.54 3.34 6.73
C ASP A 541 -5.00 3.22 6.30
N GLN A 542 -5.62 4.33 5.90
CA GLN A 542 -7.00 4.42 5.43
C GLN A 542 -7.04 5.09 4.06
N VAL A 543 -7.24 4.32 3.00
CA VAL A 543 -7.03 4.77 1.61
C VAL A 543 -8.13 4.34 0.65
N TYR A 544 -8.17 5.01 -0.51
CA TYR A 544 -9.09 4.71 -1.59
C TYR A 544 -10.56 4.75 -1.15
N ALA A 545 -10.92 5.80 -0.42
CA ALA A 545 -12.27 6.00 0.07
C ALA A 545 -13.26 6.25 -1.08
N ALA A 546 -14.42 5.61 -1.01
CA ALA A 546 -15.57 5.87 -1.87
C ALA A 546 -16.81 6.18 -1.03
N ALA A 547 -17.45 7.30 -1.34
CA ALA A 547 -18.72 7.67 -0.74
C ALA A 547 -19.82 6.74 -1.25
N ASP A 548 -20.72 6.32 -0.36
CA ASP A 548 -21.98 5.69 -0.72
C ASP A 548 -23.12 6.71 -0.49
N THR A 549 -24.29 6.27 -0.05
CA THR A 549 -25.38 7.14 0.36
C THR A 549 -25.11 7.82 1.72
N GLY A 550 -25.52 9.07 1.81
CA GLY A 550 -25.41 9.85 3.03
C GLY A 550 -23.98 9.92 3.58
N LYS A 551 -23.79 9.73 4.89
CA LYS A 551 -22.45 9.81 5.51
C LYS A 551 -21.63 8.53 5.41
N ARG A 552 -22.16 7.49 4.75
CA ARG A 552 -21.47 6.21 4.65
C ARG A 552 -20.30 6.33 3.68
N VAL A 553 -19.18 5.75 4.10
CA VAL A 553 -17.97 5.62 3.28
C VAL A 553 -17.41 4.21 3.41
N VAL A 554 -16.88 3.70 2.31
CA VAL A 554 -16.11 2.45 2.23
C VAL A 554 -14.66 2.76 1.84
N TRP A 555 -13.68 2.01 2.35
CA TRP A 555 -12.26 2.22 2.05
C TRP A 555 -11.42 0.97 2.32
N LEU A 556 -10.16 0.98 1.88
CA LEU A 556 -9.18 -0.04 2.24
C LEU A 556 -8.42 0.37 3.49
N ASP A 557 -8.38 -0.52 4.47
CA ASP A 557 -7.80 -0.32 5.80
C ASP A 557 -6.67 -1.33 6.04
N GLY A 558 -5.54 -0.87 6.57
CA GLY A 558 -4.36 -1.71 6.85
C GLY A 558 -4.19 -2.12 8.32
N THR A 559 -5.11 -1.75 9.21
CA THR A 559 -4.88 -1.80 10.67
C THR A 559 -4.55 -3.18 11.21
N THR A 560 -5.20 -4.22 10.69
CA THR A 560 -5.14 -5.60 11.20
C THR A 560 -4.03 -6.45 10.60
N GLY A 561 -3.09 -5.83 9.87
CA GLY A 561 -2.02 -6.55 9.15
C GLY A 561 -2.47 -7.28 7.90
N SER A 562 -3.74 -7.13 7.52
CA SER A 562 -4.27 -7.43 6.19
C SER A 562 -4.85 -6.15 5.58
N THR A 563 -4.91 -6.10 4.24
CA THR A 563 -5.69 -5.06 3.57
C THR A 563 -7.16 -5.47 3.56
N ASP A 564 -7.98 -4.78 4.34
CA ASP A 564 -9.39 -5.07 4.48
C ASP A 564 -10.23 -3.95 3.83
N LEU A 565 -11.22 -4.32 3.03
CA LEU A 565 -12.28 -3.40 2.64
C LEU A 565 -13.22 -3.25 3.83
N VAL A 566 -13.35 -2.04 4.35
CA VAL A 566 -14.16 -1.73 5.52
C VAL A 566 -15.11 -0.57 5.27
N MET A 567 -16.02 -0.34 6.20
CA MET A 567 -17.01 0.73 6.13
C MET A 567 -17.32 1.35 7.49
N ARG A 568 -17.84 2.58 7.45
CA ARG A 568 -18.57 3.24 8.54
C ARG A 568 -19.77 4.02 8.00
N ASP A 569 -20.92 3.90 8.68
CA ASP A 569 -22.14 4.64 8.32
C ASP A 569 -22.05 6.14 8.67
N ARG A 570 -21.18 6.47 9.63
CA ARG A 570 -20.97 7.82 10.15
C ARG A 570 -19.55 7.97 10.72
N PRO A 571 -19.00 9.18 10.72
CA PRO A 571 -17.67 9.43 11.26
C PRO A 571 -17.61 9.08 12.75
N ALA A 572 -16.45 8.59 13.19
CA ALA A 572 -16.13 8.34 14.60
C ALA A 572 -16.14 9.63 15.42
N GLY A 573 -15.73 10.74 14.83
CA GLY A 573 -15.67 12.04 15.51
C GLY A 573 -14.26 12.31 16.01
N THR A 574 -14.07 12.25 17.33
CA THR A 574 -12.77 12.48 17.96
C THR A 574 -12.08 11.16 18.25
N CYS A 575 -10.85 11.09 17.74
CA CYS A 575 -9.80 10.13 18.05
C CYS A 575 -8.65 11.01 18.57
#